data_AF-S5SS21-F1
#
_entry.id   AF-S5SS21-F1
#
_cell.length_a   1.000
_cell.length_b   1.000
_cell.length_c   1.000
_cell.angle_alpha   90.00
_cell.angle_beta   90.00
_cell.angle_gamma   90.00
#
_symmetry.space_group_name_H-M   'P 1'
#
loop_
_entity.id
_entity.type
_entity.pdbx_description
1 polymer ?
#
loop_
_entity_poly.entity_id
_entity_poly.type
_entity_poly.pdbx_seq_one_letter_code
_entity_poly.pdbx_strand_id
1 'polypeptide(L)'
;MRTIDAFASLSISTDFPDTDLRKKTAMHLKKIITASVAAAALTLTACGESDGTDATTTSATTEETTVEETTTEEAIVEETTVEETTAEESPEEQPAEEEAPAEQDVPREHQNALRSADNYLSFTAFSQTGLYDQLLFEEYSPEAAQYAVDNVGADWNEQAVKSAENYLDFTSFSPSGLYDQLVYEGFTPEQAQYGVDNAY
;
A
#
# COMPACT_ATOMS: atom_id res chain seq x y z
N MET A 1 63.89 -6.26 15.67
CA MET A 1 63.62 -7.68 15.33
C MET A 1 62.27 -8.05 15.93
N ARG A 2 61.21 -8.45 15.24
CA ARG A 2 60.94 -8.71 13.82
C ARG A 2 59.44 -8.41 13.58
N THR A 3 59.18 -7.87 12.39
CA THR A 3 57.92 -7.78 11.66
C THR A 3 57.32 -9.17 11.38
N ILE A 4 56.00 -9.32 11.50
CA ILE A 4 55.10 -10.19 10.71
C ILE A 4 53.68 -9.60 10.90
N ASP A 5 53.18 -8.75 10.01
CA ASP A 5 52.43 -9.03 8.77
C ASP A 5 51.04 -9.69 8.95
N ALA A 6 50.04 -8.87 8.62
CA ALA A 6 48.85 -9.16 7.80
C ALA A 6 48.07 -10.47 8.03
N PHE A 7 46.80 -10.35 8.42
CA PHE A 7 45.77 -11.23 7.90
C PHE A 7 44.42 -10.53 7.74
N ALA A 8 43.99 -10.48 6.47
CA ALA A 8 42.61 -10.48 5.98
C ALA A 8 41.69 -9.29 6.32
N SER A 9 41.70 -8.34 5.38
CA SER A 9 40.51 -7.62 4.92
C SER A 9 39.36 -8.62 4.66
N LEU A 10 38.36 -8.63 5.54
CA LEU A 10 37.09 -9.31 5.26
C LEU A 10 36.13 -8.28 4.65
N SER A 11 36.21 -8.13 3.33
CA SER A 11 35.20 -7.44 2.56
C SER A 11 33.91 -8.26 2.61
N ILE A 12 33.03 -7.96 3.57
CA ILE A 12 31.64 -8.41 3.52
C ILE A 12 30.97 -7.59 2.43
N SER A 13 31.01 -8.15 1.22
CA SER A 13 30.14 -7.80 0.12
C SER A 13 28.72 -8.12 0.56
N THR A 14 27.99 -7.12 1.05
CA THR A 14 26.54 -7.20 1.19
C THR A 14 25.94 -6.90 -0.18
N ASP A 15 26.08 -7.89 -1.05
CA ASP A 15 25.26 -8.03 -2.24
C ASP A 15 23.88 -8.48 -1.74
N PHE A 16 22.92 -7.55 -1.71
CA PHE A 16 21.54 -7.82 -1.33
C PHE A 16 20.67 -7.76 -2.58
N PRO A 17 20.49 -8.87 -3.32
CA PRO A 17 19.42 -8.97 -4.29
C PRO A 17 18.16 -9.44 -3.57
N ASP A 18 17.10 -8.61 -3.53
CA ASP A 18 15.71 -9.06 -3.73
C ASP A 18 14.72 -7.91 -3.54
N THR A 19 14.66 -7.02 -4.54
CA THR A 19 13.64 -5.97 -4.68
C THR A 19 12.41 -6.46 -5.45
N ASP A 20 12.29 -7.76 -5.72
CA ASP A 20 11.24 -8.31 -6.62
C ASP A 20 10.10 -9.03 -5.89
N LEU A 21 10.29 -9.42 -4.62
CA LEU A 21 9.27 -10.13 -3.84
C LEU A 21 8.14 -9.23 -3.32
N ARG A 22 8.35 -7.92 -3.19
CA ARG A 22 7.33 -6.98 -2.68
C ARG A 22 6.29 -6.56 -3.72
N LYS A 23 6.58 -6.68 -5.01
CA LYS A 23 5.65 -6.28 -6.09
C LYS A 23 4.62 -7.37 -6.41
N LYS A 24 4.98 -8.65 -6.21
CA LYS A 24 4.12 -9.78 -6.60
C LYS A 24 2.96 -10.03 -5.62
N THR A 25 3.14 -9.69 -4.35
CA THR A 25 2.10 -9.81 -3.31
C THR A 25 1.07 -8.67 -3.36
N ALA A 26 1.47 -7.46 -3.76
CA ALA A 26 0.56 -6.31 -3.88
C ALA A 26 -0.51 -6.44 -4.98
N MET A 27 -0.26 -7.27 -6.00
CA MET A 27 -1.19 -7.41 -7.14
C MET A 27 -2.27 -8.50 -6.94
N HIS A 28 -2.09 -9.42 -6.00
CA HIS A 28 -3.06 -10.52 -5.76
C HIS A 28 -4.04 -10.25 -4.63
N LEU A 29 -3.81 -9.23 -3.79
CA LEU A 29 -4.73 -8.90 -2.69
C LEU A 29 -5.91 -8.00 -3.13
N LYS A 30 -5.84 -7.39 -4.32
CA LYS A 30 -6.91 -6.52 -4.86
C LYS A 30 -8.10 -7.28 -5.51
N LYS A 31 -8.04 -8.61 -5.64
CA LYS A 31 -9.06 -9.39 -6.38
C LYS A 31 -10.13 -10.09 -5.53
N ILE A 32 -10.12 -9.98 -4.20
CA ILE A 32 -10.98 -10.81 -3.34
C ILE A 32 -12.19 -10.06 -2.71
N ILE A 33 -12.28 -8.73 -2.77
CA ILE A 33 -13.31 -7.97 -2.00
C ILE A 33 -14.54 -7.53 -2.84
N THR A 34 -14.82 -8.18 -3.96
CA THR A 34 -16.05 -7.90 -4.75
C THR A 34 -16.91 -9.14 -4.91
N ALA A 35 -17.73 -9.42 -3.90
CA ALA A 35 -18.97 -10.20 -4.07
C ALA A 35 -19.97 -9.79 -2.98
N SER A 36 -20.72 -8.75 -3.33
CA SER A 36 -21.78 -8.09 -2.60
C SER A 36 -22.97 -9.01 -2.30
N VAL A 37 -23.51 -8.79 -1.11
CA VAL A 37 -24.83 -9.18 -0.63
C VAL A 37 -25.92 -8.97 -1.70
N ALA A 38 -26.69 -10.01 -2.03
CA ALA A 38 -28.00 -9.86 -2.67
C ALA A 38 -28.92 -11.08 -2.43
N ALA A 39 -30.21 -10.75 -2.25
CA ALA A 39 -31.40 -11.59 -2.34
C ALA A 39 -31.85 -12.40 -1.10
N ALA A 40 -32.56 -11.68 -0.22
CA ALA A 40 -33.71 -12.23 0.49
C ALA A 40 -34.83 -12.56 -0.52
N ALA A 41 -35.31 -13.80 -0.54
CA ALA A 41 -36.57 -14.16 -1.18
C ALA A 41 -37.31 -15.23 -0.34
N LEU A 42 -38.55 -14.89 -0.06
CA LEU A 42 -39.53 -15.52 0.81
C LEU A 42 -40.15 -16.76 0.15
N THR A 43 -40.17 -17.93 0.82
CA THR A 43 -41.21 -18.95 0.59
C THR A 43 -41.54 -19.73 1.87
N LEU A 44 -42.79 -19.56 2.33
CA LEU A 44 -43.49 -20.48 3.24
C LEU A 44 -43.66 -21.85 2.56
N THR A 45 -43.50 -22.96 3.29
CA THR A 45 -44.39 -24.15 3.25
C THR A 45 -44.04 -25.12 4.39
N ALA A 46 -45.10 -25.69 4.95
CA ALA A 46 -45.23 -26.50 6.15
C ALA A 46 -44.57 -27.90 6.12
N CYS A 47 -44.27 -28.49 7.29
CA CYS A 47 -44.97 -29.65 7.92
C CYS A 47 -44.07 -30.45 8.91
N GLY A 48 -44.64 -30.86 10.05
CA GLY A 48 -44.20 -31.98 10.93
C GLY A 48 -43.14 -31.66 11.99
N GLU A 49 -43.42 -31.63 13.31
CA GLU A 49 -43.71 -32.75 14.24
C GLU A 49 -42.57 -33.79 14.34
N SER A 50 -41.72 -33.69 15.37
CA SER A 50 -41.41 -34.79 16.32
C SER A 50 -40.22 -34.47 17.24
N ASP A 51 -40.30 -35.13 18.39
CA ASP A 51 -39.55 -35.13 19.65
C ASP A 51 -38.03 -35.45 19.55
N GLY A 52 -37.26 -35.04 20.57
CA GLY A 52 -36.14 -35.87 21.06
C GLY A 52 -34.69 -35.39 20.90
N THR A 53 -34.08 -35.06 22.05
CA THR A 53 -32.75 -35.52 22.54
C THR A 53 -31.43 -35.25 21.78
N ASP A 54 -30.55 -34.52 22.51
CA ASP A 54 -29.17 -34.84 22.93
C ASP A 54 -27.98 -35.04 21.95
N ALA A 55 -26.86 -34.46 22.40
CA ALA A 55 -25.44 -34.81 22.20
C ALA A 55 -24.77 -34.85 20.81
N THR A 56 -23.69 -34.05 20.74
CA THR A 56 -22.32 -34.37 20.26
C THR A 56 -22.16 -35.41 19.14
N THR A 57 -21.53 -35.04 18.02
CA THR A 57 -20.55 -35.89 17.30
C THR A 57 -19.74 -35.10 16.27
N THR A 58 -18.42 -35.19 16.44
CA THR A 58 -17.32 -34.99 15.49
C THR A 58 -17.51 -35.73 14.16
N SER A 59 -17.20 -35.11 13.01
CA SER A 59 -16.42 -35.79 11.95
C SER A 59 -15.88 -34.83 10.90
N ALA A 60 -14.59 -34.97 10.62
CA ALA A 60 -13.91 -34.47 9.44
C ALA A 60 -14.37 -35.25 8.19
N THR A 61 -14.43 -34.56 7.05
CA THR A 61 -14.54 -35.17 5.72
C THR A 61 -13.66 -34.39 4.74
N THR A 62 -12.62 -35.09 4.27
CA THR A 62 -11.83 -34.79 3.08
C THR A 62 -12.62 -35.23 1.86
N GLU A 63 -12.82 -34.36 0.87
CA GLU A 63 -13.18 -34.77 -0.48
C GLU A 63 -12.20 -34.17 -1.49
N GLU A 64 -11.52 -35.10 -2.15
CA GLU A 64 -10.73 -34.99 -3.37
C GLU A 64 -11.69 -34.82 -4.55
N THR A 65 -11.41 -33.92 -5.49
CA THR A 65 -12.05 -33.95 -6.82
C THR A 65 -11.06 -33.47 -7.87
N THR A 66 -10.65 -34.43 -8.70
CA THR A 66 -9.92 -34.31 -9.96
C THR A 66 -10.92 -34.32 -11.10
N VAL A 67 -10.82 -33.38 -12.05
CA VAL A 67 -11.28 -33.58 -13.43
C VAL A 67 -10.41 -32.77 -14.39
N GLU A 68 -9.77 -33.48 -15.33
CA GLU A 68 -9.14 -32.95 -16.55
C GLU A 68 -10.18 -32.69 -17.65
N GLU A 69 -9.89 -31.74 -18.56
CA GLU A 69 -10.05 -31.76 -20.04
C GLU A 69 -9.75 -30.32 -20.54
N THR A 70 -8.77 -30.00 -21.41
CA THR A 70 -8.39 -30.44 -22.78
C THR A 70 -9.13 -29.69 -23.91
N THR A 71 -8.32 -29.25 -24.90
CA THR A 71 -8.64 -28.80 -26.30
C THR A 71 -9.06 -27.32 -26.49
N THR A 72 -8.62 -26.52 -27.49
CA THR A 72 -7.69 -26.56 -28.65
C THR A 72 -7.79 -25.16 -29.33
N GLU A 73 -6.69 -24.43 -29.54
CA GLU A 73 -6.07 -24.04 -30.85
C GLU A 73 -6.90 -23.22 -31.87
N GLU A 74 -6.41 -22.01 -32.19
CA GLU A 74 -6.26 -21.34 -33.53
C GLU A 74 -6.14 -19.81 -33.28
N ALA A 75 -5.03 -19.10 -33.55
CA ALA A 75 -4.22 -18.89 -34.75
C ALA A 75 -4.74 -17.75 -35.68
N ILE A 76 -3.77 -16.90 -36.09
CA ILE A 76 -3.69 -16.03 -37.27
C ILE A 76 -3.99 -14.52 -37.05
N VAL A 77 -2.97 -13.67 -36.83
CA VAL A 77 -2.01 -12.96 -37.74
C VAL A 77 -2.62 -11.69 -38.37
N GLU A 78 -2.10 -10.51 -38.02
CA GLU A 78 -1.78 -9.49 -39.04
C GLU A 78 -0.64 -8.55 -38.59
N GLU A 79 0.34 -8.47 -39.48
CA GLU A 79 1.57 -7.69 -39.50
C GLU A 79 1.30 -6.46 -40.38
N THR A 80 1.70 -5.25 -39.99
CA THR A 80 1.95 -4.11 -40.92
C THR A 80 2.89 -3.08 -40.29
N THR A 81 4.19 -3.33 -40.49
CA THR A 81 5.21 -2.49 -41.15
C THR A 81 5.01 -0.96 -41.30
N VAL A 82 5.90 -0.22 -40.59
CA VAL A 82 6.78 0.91 -40.97
C VAL A 82 6.21 2.16 -41.67
N GLU A 83 6.36 3.34 -41.04
CA GLU A 83 6.97 4.50 -41.71
C GLU A 83 7.79 5.36 -40.72
N GLU A 84 9.07 5.47 -41.07
CA GLU A 84 10.07 6.42 -40.63
C GLU A 84 9.79 7.76 -41.35
N THR A 85 9.84 8.90 -40.66
CA THR A 85 10.04 10.20 -41.32
C THR A 85 10.95 11.08 -40.48
N THR A 86 11.96 11.56 -41.20
CA THR A 86 13.19 12.25 -40.81
C THR A 86 13.03 13.78 -40.78
N ALA A 87 13.95 14.43 -40.04
CA ALA A 87 14.43 15.83 -40.17
C ALA A 87 13.48 16.95 -39.69
N GLU A 88 13.82 17.66 -38.61
CA GLU A 88 14.82 18.75 -38.55
C GLU A 88 14.28 20.06 -39.15
N GLU A 89 13.66 20.88 -38.29
CA GLU A 89 13.63 22.32 -38.50
C GLU A 89 13.90 23.02 -37.16
N SER A 90 15.09 23.60 -37.14
CA SER A 90 15.65 24.52 -36.16
C SER A 90 14.98 25.89 -36.30
N PRO A 91 14.36 26.45 -35.25
CA PRO A 91 14.20 27.89 -35.12
C PRO A 91 15.41 28.47 -34.38
N GLU A 92 16.04 29.40 -35.07
CA GLU A 92 17.19 30.22 -34.73
C GLU A 92 17.22 30.73 -33.27
N GLU A 93 18.44 30.75 -32.73
CA GLU A 93 18.85 31.41 -31.49
C GLU A 93 18.39 32.87 -31.42
N GLN A 94 17.50 33.17 -30.48
CA GLN A 94 17.30 34.53 -29.98
C GLN A 94 18.08 34.68 -28.66
N PRO A 95 19.02 35.65 -28.55
CA PRO A 95 19.78 35.85 -27.33
C PRO A 95 19.04 36.77 -26.35
N ALA A 96 19.35 36.52 -25.06
CA ALA A 96 19.15 37.37 -23.88
C ALA A 96 17.77 37.36 -23.20
N GLU A 97 17.68 36.63 -22.10
CA GLU A 97 17.35 37.25 -20.81
C GLU A 97 17.99 36.45 -19.67
N GLU A 98 18.98 37.05 -19.01
CA GLU A 98 19.54 36.56 -17.75
C GLU A 98 18.47 36.83 -16.68
N GLU A 99 17.65 35.81 -16.38
CA GLU A 99 16.68 35.87 -15.30
C GLU A 99 17.43 36.01 -13.96
N ALA A 100 17.26 37.19 -13.35
CA ALA A 100 17.44 37.37 -11.91
C ALA A 100 16.65 36.27 -11.15
N PRO A 101 17.12 35.83 -9.97
CA PRO A 101 16.64 34.60 -9.37
C PRO A 101 15.14 34.71 -9.07
N ALA A 102 14.33 33.92 -9.79
CA ALA A 102 12.93 33.75 -9.48
C ALA A 102 12.83 33.17 -8.05
N GLU A 103 12.24 33.93 -7.13
CA GLU A 103 11.73 33.40 -5.87
C GLU A 103 10.78 32.26 -6.25
N GLN A 104 11.15 31.03 -5.91
CA GLN A 104 10.39 29.85 -6.35
C GLN A 104 9.06 29.80 -5.60
N ASP A 105 8.02 30.34 -6.23
CA ASP A 105 6.65 30.19 -5.75
C ASP A 105 6.25 28.70 -5.78
N VAL A 106 5.66 28.25 -4.69
CA VAL A 106 5.25 26.84 -4.54
C VAL A 106 4.10 26.57 -5.52
N PRO A 107 4.19 25.55 -6.40
CA PRO A 107 3.14 25.26 -7.36
C PRO A 107 1.75 25.08 -6.70
N ARG A 108 0.68 25.55 -7.35
CA ARG A 108 -0.68 25.47 -6.80
C ARG A 108 -1.10 24.05 -6.41
N GLU A 109 -0.67 23.04 -7.16
CA GLU A 109 -0.95 21.64 -6.85
C GLU A 109 -0.37 21.23 -5.49
N HIS A 110 0.86 21.65 -5.18
CA HIS A 110 1.53 21.37 -3.91
C HIS A 110 0.80 22.02 -2.73
N GLN A 111 0.33 23.26 -2.91
CA GLN A 111 -0.50 23.95 -1.91
C GLN A 111 -1.84 23.24 -1.68
N ASN A 112 -2.46 22.72 -2.74
CA ASN A 112 -3.70 21.96 -2.64
C ASN A 112 -3.49 20.62 -1.92
N ALA A 113 -2.42 19.89 -2.27
CA ALA A 113 -2.07 18.63 -1.61
C ALA A 113 -1.79 18.83 -0.12
N LEU A 114 -1.07 19.90 0.24
CA LEU A 114 -0.83 20.27 1.65
C LEU A 114 -2.14 20.53 2.40
N ARG A 115 -3.05 21.31 1.82
CA ARG A 115 -4.37 21.54 2.42
C ARG A 115 -5.20 20.25 2.52
N SER A 116 -5.12 19.35 1.54
CA SER A 116 -5.74 18.02 1.64
C SER A 116 -5.15 17.23 2.81
N ALA A 117 -3.82 17.22 2.95
CA ALA A 117 -3.13 16.55 4.04
C ALA A 117 -3.56 17.07 5.42
N ASP A 118 -3.61 18.39 5.61
CA ASP A 118 -4.13 19.03 6.82
C ASP A 118 -5.57 18.61 7.12
N ASN A 119 -6.43 18.59 6.10
CA ASN A 119 -7.82 18.17 6.26
C ASN A 119 -7.89 16.70 6.71
N TYR A 120 -7.14 15.79 6.09
CA TYR A 120 -7.10 14.38 6.49
C TYR A 120 -6.70 14.20 7.95
N LEU A 121 -5.59 14.82 8.36
CA LEU A 121 -5.08 14.71 9.72
C LEU A 121 -6.00 15.36 10.78
N SER A 122 -6.96 16.17 10.36
CA SER A 122 -7.93 16.79 11.28
C SER A 122 -9.04 15.84 11.76
N PHE A 123 -9.31 14.75 11.03
CA PHE A 123 -10.39 13.82 11.38
C PHE A 123 -9.97 12.35 11.44
N THR A 124 -8.80 11.98 10.91
CA THR A 124 -8.28 10.62 10.98
C THR A 124 -6.76 10.64 11.19
N ALA A 125 -6.26 9.61 11.86
CA ALA A 125 -4.83 9.40 11.99
C ALA A 125 -4.26 8.77 10.73
N PHE A 126 -3.04 9.15 10.36
CA PHE A 126 -2.29 8.52 9.27
C PHE A 126 -0.82 8.35 9.65
N SER A 127 -0.22 7.28 9.16
CA SER A 127 1.24 7.21 9.05
C SER A 127 1.73 8.16 7.96
N GLN A 128 3.02 8.50 7.98
CA GLN A 128 3.61 9.34 6.94
C GLN A 128 3.41 8.74 5.54
N THR A 129 3.65 7.44 5.40
CA THR A 129 3.46 6.73 4.12
C THR A 129 1.99 6.57 3.77
N GLY A 130 1.12 6.35 4.75
CA GLY A 130 -0.32 6.24 4.53
C GLY A 130 -0.92 7.55 4.02
N LEU A 131 -0.48 8.70 4.56
CA LEU A 131 -0.91 10.01 4.08
C LEU A 131 -0.41 10.28 2.65
N TYR A 132 0.85 9.93 2.36
CA TYR A 132 1.40 10.00 1.01
C TYR A 132 0.58 9.17 0.01
N ASP A 133 0.31 7.90 0.32
CA ASP A 133 -0.46 7.00 -0.52
C ASP A 133 -1.92 7.46 -0.70
N GLN A 134 -2.51 8.05 0.34
CA GLN A 134 -3.84 8.66 0.26
C GLN A 134 -3.87 9.82 -0.74
N LEU A 135 -2.86 10.70 -0.74
CA LEU A 135 -2.79 11.81 -1.70
C LEU A 135 -2.54 11.31 -3.12
N LEU A 136 -1.73 10.26 -3.31
CA LEU A 136 -1.58 9.61 -4.62
C LEU A 136 -2.90 9.02 -5.13
N PHE A 137 -3.70 8.43 -4.24
CA PHE A 137 -5.02 7.91 -4.58
C PHE A 137 -5.99 9.03 -5.01
N GLU A 138 -5.83 10.24 -4.48
CA GLU A 138 -6.55 11.44 -4.92
C GLU A 138 -6.01 12.05 -6.23
N GLU A 139 -5.11 11.36 -6.91
CA GLU A 139 -4.51 11.77 -8.19
C GLU A 139 -3.61 13.01 -8.11
N TYR A 140 -3.10 13.37 -6.92
CA TYR A 140 -1.98 14.31 -6.82
C TYR A 140 -0.72 13.71 -7.42
N SER A 141 0.10 14.55 -8.05
CA SER A 141 1.44 14.14 -8.48
C SER A 141 2.28 13.63 -7.29
N PRO A 142 3.19 12.66 -7.50
CA PRO A 142 4.12 12.20 -6.47
C PRO A 142 4.90 13.33 -5.81
N GLU A 143 5.30 14.34 -6.58
CA GLU A 143 6.01 15.51 -6.10
C GLU A 143 5.13 16.37 -5.16
N ALA A 144 3.86 16.59 -5.52
CA ALA A 144 2.92 17.33 -4.69
C ALA A 144 2.55 16.57 -3.41
N ALA A 145 2.35 15.26 -3.49
CA ALA A 145 2.06 14.40 -2.34
C ALA A 145 3.24 14.37 -1.35
N GLN A 146 4.47 14.21 -1.86
CA GLN A 146 5.68 14.24 -1.04
C GLN A 146 5.84 15.62 -0.39
N TYR A 147 5.68 16.69 -1.17
CA TYR A 147 5.71 18.05 -0.64
C TYR A 147 4.70 18.24 0.51
N ALA A 148 3.46 17.79 0.34
CA ALA A 148 2.44 17.92 1.38
C ALA A 148 2.84 17.21 2.68
N VAL A 149 3.27 15.95 2.57
CA VAL A 149 3.67 15.14 3.73
C VAL A 149 4.89 15.70 4.46
N ASP A 150 5.83 16.30 3.72
CA ASP A 150 7.02 16.93 4.32
C ASP A 150 6.71 18.28 5.00
N ASN A 151 5.63 18.95 4.58
CA ASN A 151 5.30 20.31 5.02
C ASN A 151 4.06 20.42 5.93
N VAL A 152 3.29 19.34 6.11
CA VAL A 152 2.08 19.32 6.95
C VAL A 152 2.38 19.50 8.44
N GLY A 153 3.64 19.34 8.86
CA GLY A 153 4.06 19.61 10.24
C GLY A 153 3.47 18.65 11.28
N ALA A 154 3.06 17.45 10.85
CA ALA A 154 2.51 16.44 11.73
C ALA A 154 3.59 15.84 12.65
N ASP A 155 3.25 15.65 13.93
CA ASP A 155 4.00 14.76 14.80
C ASP A 155 3.56 13.31 14.53
N TRP A 156 4.41 12.56 13.84
CA TRP A 156 4.11 11.18 13.45
C TRP A 156 4.02 10.21 14.64
N ASN A 157 4.65 10.51 15.78
CA ASN A 157 4.44 9.73 16.99
C ASN A 157 3.04 10.01 17.56
N GLU A 158 2.62 11.29 17.58
CA GLU A 158 1.26 11.65 17.99
C GLU A 158 0.20 11.02 17.07
N GLN A 159 0.45 10.95 15.76
CA GLN A 159 -0.42 10.25 14.83
C GLN A 159 -0.49 8.74 15.12
N ALA A 160 0.61 8.11 15.52
CA ALA A 160 0.61 6.70 15.90
C ALA A 160 -0.23 6.45 17.18
N VAL A 161 -0.14 7.33 18.17
CA VAL A 161 -0.98 7.26 19.38
C VAL A 161 -2.46 7.41 19.02
N LYS A 162 -2.81 8.40 18.19
CA LYS A 162 -4.19 8.60 17.73
C LYS A 162 -4.72 7.38 16.97
N SER A 163 -3.92 6.78 16.10
CA SER A 163 -4.34 5.55 15.38
C SER A 163 -4.53 4.40 16.38
N ALA A 164 -3.61 4.23 17.32
CA ALA A 164 -3.69 3.20 18.36
C ALA A 164 -4.97 3.32 19.20
N GLU A 165 -5.26 4.53 19.70
CA GLU A 165 -6.48 4.84 20.46
C GLU A 165 -7.74 4.56 19.63
N ASN A 166 -7.78 5.04 18.38
CA ASN A 166 -8.90 4.79 17.48
C ASN A 166 -9.16 3.28 17.30
N TYR A 167 -8.12 2.47 17.12
CA TYR A 167 -8.28 1.02 17.03
C TYR A 167 -8.89 0.42 18.30
N LEU A 168 -8.37 0.82 19.46
CA LEU A 168 -8.82 0.31 20.75
C LEU A 168 -10.26 0.71 21.09
N ASP A 169 -10.72 1.86 20.60
CA ASP A 169 -12.11 2.32 20.78
C ASP A 169 -13.12 1.43 20.03
N PHE A 170 -12.75 0.88 18.88
CA PHE A 170 -13.66 0.07 18.05
C PHE A 170 -13.41 -1.44 18.14
N THR A 171 -12.19 -1.86 18.46
CA THR A 171 -11.78 -3.27 18.44
C THR A 171 -10.78 -3.55 19.56
N SER A 172 -10.94 -4.68 20.24
CA SER A 172 -9.95 -5.11 21.23
C SER A 172 -8.72 -5.70 20.53
N PHE A 173 -7.55 -5.12 20.78
CA PHE A 173 -6.25 -5.67 20.38
C PHE A 173 -5.46 -6.14 21.60
N SER A 174 -4.49 -7.05 21.37
CA SER A 174 -3.36 -7.22 22.27
C SER A 174 -2.29 -6.16 21.94
N PRO A 175 -1.37 -5.82 22.87
CA PRO A 175 -0.31 -4.85 22.57
C PRO A 175 0.54 -5.23 21.35
N SER A 176 0.87 -6.52 21.20
CA SER A 176 1.62 -7.01 20.03
C SER A 176 0.80 -6.94 18.74
N GLY A 177 -0.51 -7.23 18.81
CA GLY A 177 -1.38 -7.14 17.65
C GLY A 177 -1.59 -5.69 17.20
N LEU A 178 -1.70 -4.76 18.15
CA LEU A 178 -1.80 -3.33 17.83
C LEU A 178 -0.50 -2.80 17.22
N TYR A 179 0.65 -3.22 17.75
CA TYR A 179 1.95 -2.92 17.14
C TYR A 179 2.01 -3.38 15.69
N ASP A 180 1.69 -4.65 15.42
CA ASP A 180 1.71 -5.21 14.06
C ASP A 180 0.73 -4.48 13.13
N GLN A 181 -0.43 -4.07 13.66
CA GLN A 181 -1.42 -3.30 12.91
C GLN A 181 -0.88 -1.93 12.50
N LEU A 182 -0.26 -1.18 13.42
CA LEU A 182 0.32 0.13 13.11
C LEU A 182 1.48 0.02 12.12
N VAL A 183 2.33 -1.01 12.24
CA VAL A 183 3.39 -1.27 11.25
C VAL A 183 2.78 -1.58 9.88
N TYR A 184 1.69 -2.35 9.83
CA TYR A 184 0.96 -2.62 8.59
C TYR A 184 0.38 -1.35 7.95
N GLU A 185 -0.10 -0.40 8.76
CA GLU A 185 -0.55 0.92 8.30
C GLU A 185 0.59 1.85 7.85
N GLY A 186 1.84 1.41 7.96
CA GLY A 186 3.02 2.14 7.49
C GLY A 186 3.67 3.06 8.52
N PHE A 187 3.32 2.95 9.80
CA PHE A 187 4.14 3.54 10.85
C PHE A 187 5.48 2.81 10.93
N THR A 188 6.54 3.57 11.25
CA THR A 188 7.83 2.95 11.56
C THR A 188 7.71 2.07 12.82
N PRO A 189 8.55 1.03 12.99
CA PRO A 189 8.58 0.23 14.21
C PRO A 189 8.62 1.07 15.48
N GLU A 190 9.41 2.14 15.49
CA GLU A 190 9.56 3.04 16.63
C GLU A 190 8.28 3.83 16.91
N GLN A 191 7.61 4.35 15.87
CA GLN A 191 6.32 5.04 16.01
C GLN A 191 5.20 4.09 16.45
N ALA A 192 5.16 2.87 15.88
CA ALA A 192 4.18 1.86 16.25
C ALA A 192 4.34 1.46 17.72
N GLN A 193 5.58 1.22 18.17
CA GLN A 193 5.86 0.95 19.58
C GLN A 193 5.46 2.14 20.47
N TYR A 194 5.80 3.37 20.07
CA TYR A 194 5.40 4.56 20.80
C TYR A 194 3.87 4.69 20.89
N GLY A 195 3.14 4.42 19.80
CA GLY A 195 1.68 4.40 19.77
C GLY A 195 1.09 3.41 20.77
N VAL A 196 1.60 2.17 20.78
CA VAL A 196 1.17 1.13 21.72
C VAL A 196 1.48 1.52 23.17
N ASP A 197 2.68 2.02 23.45
CA ASP A 197 3.11 2.35 24.82
C ASP A 197 2.30 3.49 25.45
N ASN A 198 1.70 4.37 24.64
CA ASN A 198 0.94 5.53 25.13
C ASN A 198 -0.58 5.35 25.04
N ALA A 199 -1.08 4.35 24.32
CA ALA A 199 -2.52 4.06 24.21
C ALA A 199 -3.02 3.00 25.23
N TYR A 200 -2.11 2.34 25.96
CA TYR A 200 -2.41 1.28 26.94
C TYR A 200 -2.27 1.72 28.40
#